data_AF-A0ABD0MSJ8-F1
#
_entry.id   AF-A0ABD0MSJ8-F1
#
_cell.length_a   1.000
_cell.length_b   1.000
_cell.length_c   1.000
_cell.angle_alpha   90.00
_cell.angle_beta   90.00
_cell.angle_gamma   90.00
#
_symmetry.space_group_name_H-M   'P 1'
#
loop_
_entity.id
_entity.type
_entity.pdbx_description
1 polymer ?
#
loop_
_entity_poly.entity_id
_entity_poly.type
_entity_poly.pdbx_seq_one_letter_code
_entity_poly.pdbx_strand_id
1 'polypeptide(L)'
;MMKCFERLVMHNIKTSLPNTLDPLQFAYRPNRSTDDAISSTLHLALTHLENKDSYVRMLFIDFSSAFNTIIPQQLINKLHLLGLNTSLCNWILDFLTVRPQSVHVSRNTSSSTTLSTGAPQGCVLSPLLFTLLTHDCTANSAVERVSSTKFLGVHITEDLTWTTNTMSLSKKAQQCLHFLRQLKRASLPPPILTTFYRGTIGSVLTSCITVWYRNCSAVDRKTLQRTVNTAAKII
;
A
#
# COMPACT_ATOMS: atom_id res chain seq x y z
N MET A 1 4.81 -14.33 -22.46
CA MET A 1 3.64 -15.22 -22.63
C MET A 1 2.79 -15.30 -21.35
N MET A 2 3.30 -15.82 -20.23
CA MET A 2 2.47 -16.03 -19.03
C MET A 2 1.83 -14.76 -18.46
N LYS A 3 2.59 -13.67 -18.29
CA LYS A 3 2.04 -12.38 -17.79
C LYS A 3 0.96 -11.77 -18.68
N CYS A 4 0.98 -12.03 -19.99
CA CYS A 4 -0.07 -11.55 -20.90
C CYS A 4 -1.34 -12.36 -20.69
N PHE A 5 -1.22 -13.68 -20.56
CA PHE A 5 -2.35 -14.56 -20.27
C PHE A 5 -2.97 -14.24 -18.91
N GLU A 6 -2.16 -14.03 -17.87
CA GLU A 6 -2.63 -13.57 -16.56
C GLU A 6 -3.44 -12.27 -16.64
N ARG A 7 -3.08 -11.32 -17.52
CA ARG A 7 -3.86 -10.09 -17.73
C ARG A 7 -5.22 -10.36 -18.37
N LEU A 8 -5.29 -11.30 -19.33
CA LEU A 8 -6.56 -11.72 -19.95
C LEU A 8 -7.45 -12.41 -18.91
N VAL A 9 -6.89 -13.31 -18.11
CA VAL A 9 -7.60 -13.97 -17.00
C VAL A 9 -8.08 -12.94 -15.99
N MET A 10 -7.23 -11.98 -15.61
CA MET A 10 -7.59 -10.91 -14.68
C MET A 10 -8.76 -10.07 -15.23
N HIS A 11 -8.76 -9.76 -16.53
CA HIS A 11 -9.85 -9.05 -17.17
C HIS A 11 -11.15 -9.87 -17.10
N ASN A 12 -11.10 -11.16 -17.47
CA ASN A 12 -12.26 -12.06 -17.41
C ASN A 12 -12.84 -12.19 -15.99
N ILE A 13 -11.98 -12.30 -14.96
CA ILE A 13 -12.43 -12.30 -13.56
C ILE A 13 -13.16 -10.99 -13.24
N LYS A 14 -12.56 -9.84 -13.57
CA LYS A 14 -13.13 -8.53 -13.27
C LYS A 14 -14.47 -8.29 -13.99
N THR A 15 -14.64 -8.78 -15.21
CA THR A 15 -15.91 -8.66 -15.95
C THR A 15 -17.00 -9.59 -15.42
N SER A 16 -16.61 -10.69 -14.76
CA SER A 16 -17.55 -11.65 -14.16
C SER A 16 -18.02 -11.22 -12.76
N LEU A 17 -17.28 -10.34 -12.10
CA LEU A 17 -17.58 -9.84 -10.76
C LEU A 17 -18.47 -8.58 -10.82
N PRO A 18 -19.33 -8.36 -9.81
CA PRO A 18 -20.11 -7.14 -9.73
C PRO A 18 -19.20 -5.92 -9.49
N ASN A 19 -19.49 -4.81 -10.18
CA ASN A 19 -18.75 -3.55 -10.02
C ASN A 19 -18.81 -2.97 -8.59
N THR A 20 -19.75 -3.46 -7.78
CA THR A 20 -20.03 -3.05 -6.40
C THR A 20 -19.39 -3.96 -5.35
N LEU A 21 -18.64 -5.00 -5.72
CA LEU A 21 -18.14 -6.02 -4.79
C LEU A 21 -17.43 -5.43 -3.57
N ASP A 22 -16.63 -4.39 -3.77
CA ASP A 22 -16.07 -3.59 -2.70
C ASP A 22 -15.85 -2.14 -3.18
N PRO A 23 -16.74 -1.19 -2.82
CA PRO A 23 -16.60 0.20 -3.22
C PRO A 23 -15.43 0.93 -2.52
N LEU A 24 -14.96 0.41 -1.38
CA LEU A 24 -13.89 0.95 -0.55
C LEU A 24 -12.55 0.21 -0.75
N GLN A 25 -12.46 -0.72 -1.70
CA GLN A 25 -11.17 -1.22 -2.16
C GLN A 25 -10.46 -0.13 -2.97
N PHE A 26 -9.38 0.42 -2.43
CA PHE A 26 -8.58 1.45 -3.11
C PHE A 26 -7.40 0.85 -3.88
N ALA A 27 -6.83 -0.25 -3.38
CA ALA A 27 -5.67 -0.88 -3.99
C ALA A 27 -6.04 -1.55 -5.33
N TYR A 28 -5.11 -1.52 -6.30
CA TYR A 28 -5.20 -2.22 -7.58
C TYR A 28 -6.44 -1.87 -8.45
N ARG A 29 -7.07 -0.73 -8.18
CA ARG A 29 -8.16 -0.18 -8.99
C ARG A 29 -7.71 1.06 -9.76
N PRO A 30 -8.16 1.22 -11.02
CA PRO A 30 -7.94 2.47 -11.73
C PRO A 30 -8.67 3.61 -11.02
N ASN A 31 -8.12 4.83 -11.11
CA ASN A 31 -8.71 6.05 -10.53
C ASN A 31 -8.92 6.01 -9.01
N ARG A 32 -8.08 5.24 -8.30
CA ARG A 32 -7.99 5.21 -6.85
C ARG A 32 -6.52 5.28 -6.43
N SER A 33 -6.26 5.92 -5.30
CA SER A 33 -4.93 6.13 -4.74
C SER A 33 -4.91 5.87 -3.23
N THR A 34 -3.71 5.80 -2.65
CA THR A 34 -3.54 5.76 -1.20
C THR A 34 -4.04 7.03 -0.53
N ASP A 35 -3.95 8.17 -1.21
CA ASP A 35 -4.45 9.45 -0.75
C ASP A 35 -5.97 9.42 -0.64
N ASP A 36 -6.67 8.82 -1.60
CA ASP A 36 -8.13 8.63 -1.54
C ASP A 36 -8.53 7.76 -0.35
N ALA A 37 -7.78 6.70 -0.06
CA ALA A 37 -8.03 5.80 1.07
C ALA A 37 -7.90 6.53 2.41
N ILE A 38 -6.79 7.25 2.61
CA ILE A 38 -6.55 8.02 3.85
C ILE A 38 -7.58 9.14 3.99
N SER A 39 -7.85 9.88 2.91
CA SER A 39 -8.83 10.97 2.90
C SER A 39 -10.24 10.47 3.23
N SER A 40 -10.67 9.36 2.62
CA SER A 40 -11.99 8.77 2.88
C SER A 40 -12.13 8.30 4.33
N THR A 41 -11.13 7.58 4.85
CA THR A 41 -11.13 7.10 6.25
C THR A 41 -11.20 8.25 7.25
N LEU A 42 -10.39 9.30 7.07
CA LEU A 42 -10.39 10.44 7.98
C LEU A 42 -11.61 11.32 7.82
N HIS A 43 -12.13 11.49 6.61
CA HIS A 43 -13.38 12.21 6.40
C HIS A 43 -14.54 11.53 7.15
N LEU A 44 -14.69 10.22 7.04
CA LEU A 44 -15.70 9.45 7.78
C LEU A 44 -15.55 9.62 9.29
N ALA A 45 -14.32 9.51 9.81
CA ALA A 45 -14.06 9.64 11.23
C ALA A 45 -14.33 11.06 11.75
N LEU A 46 -13.81 12.08 11.08
CA LEU A 46 -13.98 13.48 11.49
C LEU A 46 -15.44 13.91 11.41
N THR A 47 -16.16 13.52 10.36
CA THR A 47 -17.60 13.80 10.22
C THR A 47 -18.40 13.15 11.35
N HIS A 48 -18.04 11.93 11.77
CA HIS A 48 -18.69 11.30 12.91
C HIS A 48 -18.42 12.02 14.23
N LEU A 49 -17.19 12.50 14.43
CA LEU A 49 -16.75 13.21 15.64
C LEU A 49 -17.38 14.61 15.79
N GLU A 50 -18.06 15.15 14.77
CA GLU A 50 -18.87 16.36 14.90
C GLU A 50 -20.11 16.15 15.78
N ASN A 51 -20.54 14.89 15.96
CA ASN A 51 -21.62 14.55 16.87
C ASN A 51 -21.14 14.62 18.33
N LYS A 52 -21.93 15.30 19.18
CA LYS A 52 -21.64 15.38 20.62
C LYS A 52 -21.60 13.99 21.26
N ASP A 53 -20.71 13.84 22.23
CA ASP A 53 -20.54 12.62 23.05
C ASP A 53 -20.32 11.34 22.21
N SER A 54 -19.72 11.50 21.03
CA SER A 54 -19.35 10.39 20.13
C SER A 54 -17.87 10.04 20.22
N TYR A 55 -17.51 8.87 19.73
CA TYR A 55 -16.12 8.45 19.58
C TYR A 55 -15.96 7.56 18.34
N VAL A 56 -14.76 7.54 17.77
CA VAL A 56 -14.41 6.67 16.65
C VAL A 56 -13.40 5.63 17.11
N ARG A 57 -13.55 4.39 16.64
CA ARG A 57 -12.53 3.34 16.76
C ARG A 57 -12.12 2.91 15.37
N MET A 58 -10.82 2.93 15.10
CA MET A 58 -10.25 2.45 13.84
C MET A 58 -9.52 1.14 14.08
N LEU A 59 -9.85 0.12 13.30
CA LEU A 59 -9.16 -1.17 13.31
C LEU A 59 -8.24 -1.25 12.09
N PHE A 60 -6.94 -1.42 12.35
CA PHE A 60 -5.94 -1.63 11.30
C PHE A 60 -5.46 -3.08 11.36
N ILE A 61 -5.51 -3.76 10.23
CA ILE A 61 -5.09 -5.16 10.08
C ILE A 61 -4.03 -5.21 9.00
N ASP A 62 -2.90 -5.86 9.30
CA ASP A 62 -1.86 -6.14 8.33
C ASP A 62 -1.63 -7.65 8.26
N PHE A 63 -1.54 -8.18 7.03
CA PHE A 63 -1.36 -9.61 6.80
C PHE A 63 0.11 -9.92 6.60
N SER A 64 0.70 -10.69 7.52
CA SER A 64 2.04 -11.24 7.35
C SER A 64 2.14 -12.03 6.05
N SER A 65 3.04 -11.61 5.17
CA SER A 65 3.37 -12.36 3.94
C SER A 65 2.15 -12.63 3.04
N ALA A 66 1.24 -11.66 2.91
CA ALA A 66 -0.06 -11.74 2.22
C ALA A 66 -0.10 -12.67 0.98
N PHE A 67 0.78 -12.46 -0.01
CA PHE A 67 0.75 -13.28 -1.22
C PHE A 67 1.28 -14.70 -1.02
N ASN A 68 2.17 -14.92 -0.06
CA ASN A 68 2.73 -16.24 0.23
C ASN A 68 1.78 -17.11 1.07
N THR A 69 0.76 -16.50 1.69
CA THR A 69 -0.17 -17.16 2.62
C THR A 69 -1.54 -17.44 2.01
N ILE A 70 -1.74 -17.19 0.71
CA ILE A 70 -2.96 -17.59 0.00
C ILE A 70 -3.12 -19.11 0.08
N ILE A 71 -4.24 -19.56 0.64
CA ILE A 71 -4.62 -20.98 0.68
C ILE A 71 -5.50 -21.25 -0.55
N PRO A 72 -5.02 -21.98 -1.58
CA PRO A 72 -5.73 -22.11 -2.84
C PRO A 72 -7.15 -22.66 -2.68
N GLN A 73 -7.34 -23.69 -1.85
CA GLN A 73 -8.65 -24.29 -1.65
C GLN A 73 -9.68 -23.31 -1.08
N GLN A 74 -9.28 -22.47 -0.12
CA GLN A 74 -10.16 -21.45 0.46
C GLN A 74 -10.50 -20.36 -0.57
N LEU A 75 -9.49 -19.94 -1.35
CA LEU A 75 -9.70 -18.99 -2.44
C LEU A 75 -10.70 -19.53 -3.46
N ILE A 76 -10.53 -20.77 -3.94
CA ILE A 76 -11.43 -21.36 -4.95
C ILE A 76 -12.86 -21.46 -4.44
N ASN A 77 -13.07 -21.87 -3.18
CA ASN A 77 -14.40 -21.88 -2.57
C ASN A 77 -15.03 -20.48 -2.60
N LYS A 78 -14.27 -19.43 -2.26
CA LYS A 78 -14.74 -18.04 -2.34
C LYS A 78 -15.05 -17.60 -3.77
N LEU A 79 -14.20 -17.94 -4.73
CA LEU A 79 -14.42 -17.61 -6.15
C LEU A 79 -15.70 -18.25 -6.69
N HIS A 80 -16.01 -19.47 -6.29
CA HIS A 80 -17.28 -20.12 -6.61
C HIS A 80 -18.48 -19.38 -6.03
N LEU A 81 -18.41 -18.96 -4.76
CA LEU A 81 -19.47 -18.17 -4.11
C LEU A 81 -19.67 -16.81 -4.79
N LEU A 82 -18.62 -16.25 -5.37
CA LEU A 82 -18.66 -15.01 -6.16
C LEU A 82 -19.18 -15.22 -7.60
N GLY A 83 -19.55 -16.45 -7.98
CA GLY A 83 -20.14 -16.75 -9.28
C GLY A 83 -19.15 -17.01 -10.41
N LEU A 84 -17.86 -17.22 -10.12
CA LEU A 84 -16.90 -17.62 -11.15
C LEU A 84 -17.15 -19.05 -11.62
N ASN A 85 -16.96 -19.29 -12.92
CA ASN A 85 -17.18 -20.60 -13.52
C ASN A 85 -16.12 -21.62 -13.07
N THR A 86 -16.52 -22.89 -12.99
CA THR A 86 -15.67 -24.00 -12.51
C THR A 86 -14.38 -24.15 -13.30
N SER A 87 -14.40 -23.98 -14.63
CA SER A 87 -13.19 -24.11 -15.44
C SER A 87 -12.13 -23.05 -15.09
N LEU A 88 -12.55 -21.81 -14.81
CA LEU A 88 -11.65 -20.74 -14.38
C LEU A 88 -11.12 -21.01 -12.97
N CYS A 89 -11.99 -21.43 -12.06
CA CYS A 89 -11.59 -21.84 -10.71
C CYS A 89 -10.55 -22.96 -10.73
N ASN A 90 -10.75 -24.01 -11.53
CA ASN A 90 -9.80 -25.11 -11.67
C ASN A 90 -8.48 -24.62 -12.27
N TRP A 91 -8.52 -23.75 -13.27
CA TRP A 91 -7.31 -23.16 -13.82
C TRP A 91 -6.54 -22.34 -12.78
N ILE A 92 -7.23 -21.56 -11.94
CA ILE A 92 -6.60 -20.81 -10.83
C ILE A 92 -6.01 -21.78 -9.80
N LEU A 93 -6.68 -22.89 -9.50
CA LEU A 93 -6.18 -23.92 -8.58
C LEU A 93 -4.88 -24.51 -9.11
N ASP A 94 -4.85 -24.95 -10.36
CA ASP A 94 -3.66 -25.48 -11.04
C ASP A 94 -2.56 -24.41 -11.13
N PHE A 95 -2.93 -23.16 -11.36
CA PHE A 95 -1.99 -22.03 -11.38
C PHE A 95 -1.30 -21.80 -10.03
N LEU A 96 -1.96 -22.09 -8.92
CA LEU A 96 -1.44 -21.84 -7.57
C LEU A 96 -0.79 -23.07 -6.92
N THR A 97 -1.13 -24.27 -7.37
CA THR A 97 -0.70 -25.54 -6.77
C THR A 97 0.40 -26.25 -7.58
N VAL A 98 1.15 -27.13 -6.92
CA VAL A 98 2.17 -28.00 -7.56
C VAL A 98 3.17 -27.20 -8.40
N ARG A 99 3.65 -26.06 -7.87
CA ARG A 99 4.61 -25.19 -8.56
C ARG A 99 6.04 -25.56 -8.15
N PRO A 100 6.83 -26.26 -8.98
CA PRO A 100 8.23 -26.52 -8.68
C PRO A 100 9.04 -25.22 -8.72
N GLN A 101 9.90 -25.02 -7.72
CA GLN A 101 10.79 -23.87 -7.61
C GLN A 101 12.19 -24.33 -7.22
N SER A 102 13.21 -23.70 -7.79
CA SER A 102 14.61 -23.85 -7.37
C SER A 102 15.27 -22.48 -7.31
N VAL A 103 16.27 -22.36 -6.44
CA VAL A 103 17.08 -21.16 -6.27
C VAL A 103 18.38 -21.35 -7.02
N HIS A 104 18.71 -20.40 -7.89
CA HIS A 104 19.97 -20.39 -8.63
C HIS A 104 20.85 -19.24 -8.11
N VAL A 105 22.02 -19.56 -7.57
CA VAL A 105 23.02 -18.59 -7.11
C VAL A 105 24.35 -18.89 -7.79
N SER A 106 24.78 -17.98 -8.67
CA SER A 106 26.01 -18.07 -9.46
C SER A 106 26.09 -19.32 -10.34
N ARG A 107 26.69 -20.42 -9.84
CA ARG A 107 26.80 -21.70 -10.56
C ARG A 107 26.07 -22.85 -9.87
N ASN A 108 25.48 -22.58 -8.70
CA ASN A 108 24.80 -23.58 -7.90
C ASN A 108 23.29 -23.42 -8.04
N THR A 109 22.60 -24.55 -8.24
CA THR A 109 21.15 -24.62 -8.24
C THR A 109 20.71 -25.50 -7.08
N SER A 110 19.74 -25.06 -6.29
CA SER A 110 19.16 -25.88 -5.23
C SER A 110 18.41 -27.08 -5.81
N SER A 111 18.09 -28.05 -4.96
CA SER A 111 17.03 -29.01 -5.27
C SER A 111 15.71 -28.27 -5.53
N SER A 112 14.86 -28.89 -6.36
CA SER A 112 13.51 -28.38 -6.62
C SER A 112 12.61 -28.62 -5.41
N THR A 113 11.88 -27.59 -4.99
CA THR A 113 10.84 -27.66 -3.96
C THR A 113 9.51 -27.28 -4.60
N THR A 114 8.47 -28.07 -4.34
CA THR A 114 7.13 -27.79 -4.85
C THR A 114 6.35 -26.92 -3.87
N LEU A 115 5.82 -25.79 -4.35
CA LEU A 115 4.95 -24.93 -3.56
C LEU A 115 3.48 -25.11 -3.97
N SER A 116 2.63 -25.30 -2.97
CA SER A 116 1.17 -25.37 -3.12
C SER A 116 0.43 -24.34 -2.26
N THR A 117 1.17 -23.36 -1.72
CA THR A 117 0.64 -22.23 -0.95
C THR A 117 1.16 -20.93 -1.51
N GLY A 118 0.36 -19.88 -1.36
CA GLY A 118 0.64 -18.57 -1.89
C GLY A 118 0.43 -18.47 -3.40
N ALA A 119 0.55 -17.25 -3.90
CA ALA A 119 0.66 -16.94 -5.32
C ALA A 119 2.11 -16.54 -5.65
N PRO A 120 2.58 -16.72 -6.90
CA PRO A 120 3.92 -16.32 -7.29
C PRO A 120 4.17 -14.83 -7.02
N GLN A 121 5.34 -14.49 -6.48
CA GLN A 121 5.71 -13.09 -6.26
C GLN A 121 5.93 -12.39 -7.61
N GLY A 122 5.36 -11.19 -7.79
CA GLY A 122 5.46 -10.44 -9.05
C GLY A 122 4.58 -10.97 -10.19
N CYS A 123 3.67 -11.90 -9.89
CA CYS A 123 2.57 -12.30 -10.77
C CYS A 123 1.49 -11.20 -10.83
N VAL A 124 0.85 -11.07 -11.99
CA VAL A 124 -0.19 -10.07 -12.27
C VAL A 124 -1.47 -10.39 -11.50
N LEU A 125 -1.80 -11.67 -11.32
CA LEU A 125 -3.02 -12.10 -10.65
C LEU A 125 -2.95 -12.04 -9.13
N SER A 126 -1.77 -12.20 -8.51
CA SER A 126 -1.62 -12.31 -7.05
C SER A 126 -2.34 -11.21 -6.27
N PRO A 127 -2.26 -9.91 -6.65
CA PRO A 127 -2.98 -8.84 -5.96
C PRO A 127 -4.51 -8.97 -6.01
N LEU A 128 -5.06 -9.36 -7.17
CA LEU A 128 -6.49 -9.54 -7.33
C LEU A 128 -6.97 -10.75 -6.53
N LEU A 129 -6.25 -11.88 -6.62
CA LEU A 129 -6.61 -13.11 -5.90
C LEU A 129 -6.57 -12.90 -4.39
N PHE A 130 -5.58 -12.16 -3.88
CA PHE A 130 -5.54 -11.80 -2.47
C PHE A 130 -6.71 -10.89 -2.07
N THR A 131 -7.03 -9.88 -2.89
CA THR A 131 -8.21 -9.02 -2.65
C THR A 131 -9.50 -9.83 -2.55
N LEU A 132 -9.71 -10.79 -3.45
CA LEU A 132 -10.89 -11.64 -3.44
C LEU A 132 -10.90 -12.63 -2.27
N LEU A 133 -9.72 -13.10 -1.85
CA LEU A 133 -9.60 -13.92 -0.65
C LEU A 133 -10.01 -13.17 0.62
N THR A 134 -9.75 -11.87 0.71
CA THR A 134 -9.97 -11.08 1.95
C THR A 134 -11.17 -10.13 1.89
N HIS A 135 -11.98 -10.15 0.83
CA HIS A 135 -13.06 -9.16 0.61
C HIS A 135 -14.17 -9.15 1.68
N ASP A 136 -14.37 -10.26 2.37
CA ASP A 136 -15.38 -10.51 3.41
C ASP A 136 -14.76 -10.68 4.81
N CYS A 137 -13.49 -10.28 4.98
CA CYS A 137 -12.81 -10.39 6.27
C CYS A 137 -13.50 -9.53 7.34
N THR A 138 -13.79 -10.16 8.49
CA THR A 138 -14.40 -9.52 9.66
C THR A 138 -13.61 -9.87 10.92
N ALA A 139 -13.64 -8.97 11.90
CA ALA A 139 -12.96 -9.17 13.19
C ALA A 139 -13.97 -9.66 14.24
N ASN A 140 -13.67 -10.80 14.87
CA ASN A 140 -14.54 -11.45 15.86
C ASN A 140 -13.97 -11.47 17.28
N SER A 141 -12.83 -10.80 17.51
CA SER A 141 -12.14 -10.77 18.80
C SER A 141 -11.72 -9.35 19.17
N ALA A 142 -11.54 -9.11 20.47
CA ALA A 142 -10.93 -7.87 20.95
C ALA A 142 -9.50 -7.74 20.40
N VAL A 143 -9.12 -6.51 20.06
CA VAL A 143 -7.79 -6.16 19.53
C VAL A 143 -7.16 -5.13 20.46
N GLU A 144 -5.84 -5.16 20.57
CA GLU A 144 -5.08 -4.18 21.34
C GLU A 144 -5.36 -2.75 20.87
N ARG A 145 -5.55 -1.83 21.82
CA ARG A 145 -5.67 -0.40 21.53
C ARG A 145 -4.28 0.24 21.51
N VAL A 146 -3.99 0.97 20.44
CA VAL A 146 -2.79 1.80 20.31
C VAL A 146 -3.15 3.27 20.20
N SER A 147 -2.28 4.16 20.70
CA SER A 147 -2.47 5.62 20.62
C SER A 147 -1.99 6.22 19.29
N SER A 148 -1.16 5.49 18.52
CA SER A 148 -0.71 5.89 17.20
C SER A 148 -0.48 4.67 16.31
N THR A 149 -0.80 4.82 15.02
CA THR A 149 -0.56 3.80 14.00
C THR A 149 -0.20 4.44 12.67
N LYS A 150 0.56 3.72 11.85
CA LYS A 150 0.95 4.18 10.52
C LYS A 150 0.05 3.52 9.48
N PHE A 151 -0.80 4.32 8.85
CA PHE A 151 -1.72 3.88 7.81
C PHE A 151 -1.28 4.45 6.45
N LEU A 152 -0.94 3.55 5.52
CA LEU A 152 -0.55 3.91 4.14
C LEU A 152 0.52 5.01 4.02
N GLY A 153 1.44 5.07 4.98
CA GLY A 153 2.53 6.06 5.01
C GLY A 153 2.30 7.25 5.93
N VAL A 154 1.06 7.48 6.39
CA VAL A 154 0.68 8.58 7.28
C VAL A 154 0.50 8.06 8.71
N HIS A 155 1.05 8.78 9.69
CA HIS A 155 0.78 8.47 11.09
C HIS A 155 -0.54 9.11 11.53
N ILE A 156 -1.44 8.29 12.05
CA ILE A 156 -2.70 8.69 12.67
C ILE A 156 -2.55 8.47 14.17
N THR A 157 -2.89 9.49 14.96
CA THR A 157 -2.84 9.46 16.42
C THR A 157 -4.24 9.62 17.00
N GLU A 158 -4.45 9.13 18.22
CA GLU A 158 -5.76 9.20 18.89
C GLU A 158 -6.22 10.63 19.20
N ASP A 159 -5.27 11.56 19.35
CA ASP A 159 -5.53 12.98 19.57
C ASP A 159 -5.63 13.78 18.26
N LEU A 160 -5.51 13.11 17.10
CA LEU A 160 -5.54 13.70 15.76
C LEU A 160 -4.50 14.81 15.55
N THR A 161 -3.41 14.80 16.33
CA THR A 161 -2.25 15.66 16.11
C THR A 161 -1.34 15.12 15.02
N TRP A 162 -0.64 16.02 14.34
CA TRP A 162 0.15 15.65 13.16
C TRP A 162 1.65 15.65 13.40
N THR A 163 2.10 15.85 14.64
CA THR A 163 3.53 15.95 15.00
C THR A 163 4.29 14.66 14.71
N THR A 164 3.74 13.50 15.08
CA THR A 164 4.38 12.21 14.77
C THR A 164 4.54 12.01 13.25
N ASN A 165 3.52 12.40 12.47
CA ASN A 165 3.57 12.33 11.02
C ASN A 165 4.63 13.29 10.44
N THR A 166 4.61 14.56 10.82
CA THR A 166 5.55 15.57 10.29
C THR A 166 7.00 15.28 10.69
N MET A 167 7.25 14.77 11.89
CA MET A 167 8.59 14.31 12.32
C MET A 167 9.08 13.13 11.47
N SER A 168 8.22 12.14 11.21
CA SER A 168 8.52 10.98 10.37
C SER A 168 8.87 11.41 8.93
N LEU A 169 8.04 12.28 8.33
CA LEU A 169 8.28 12.85 7.00
C LEU A 169 9.57 13.68 6.94
N SER A 170 9.80 14.54 7.94
CA SER A 170 11.01 15.34 8.03
C SER A 170 12.27 14.48 8.12
N LYS A 171 12.26 13.42 8.94
CA LYS A 171 13.39 12.48 9.07
C LYS A 171 13.71 11.81 7.73
N LYS A 172 12.68 11.33 7.01
CA LYS A 172 12.85 10.70 5.69
C LYS A 172 13.38 11.70 4.65
N ALA A 173 12.83 12.91 4.61
CA ALA A 173 13.28 13.97 3.72
C ALA A 173 14.73 14.41 4.00
N GLN A 174 15.14 14.44 5.28
CA GLN A 174 16.54 14.71 5.68
C GLN A 174 17.52 13.63 5.21
N GLN A 175 17.10 12.35 5.19
CA GLN A 175 17.91 11.29 4.59
C GLN A 175 18.11 11.53 3.09
N CYS A 176 17.07 11.97 2.37
CA CYS A 176 17.18 12.32 0.96
C CYS A 176 18.06 13.56 0.69
N LEU A 177 18.09 14.54 1.62
CA LEU A 177 18.99 15.69 1.53
C LEU A 177 20.47 15.28 1.47
N HIS A 178 20.85 14.18 2.11
CA HIS A 178 22.22 13.67 2.03
C HIS A 178 22.63 13.37 0.59
N PHE A 179 21.77 12.65 -0.16
CA PHE A 179 22.01 12.35 -1.57
C PHE A 179 21.97 13.60 -2.44
N LEU A 180 21.06 14.54 -2.19
CA LEU A 180 21.04 15.81 -2.92
C LEU A 180 22.39 16.56 -2.78
N ARG A 181 23.00 16.57 -1.59
CA ARG A 181 24.34 17.14 -1.38
C ARG A 181 25.42 16.39 -2.13
N GLN A 182 25.37 15.06 -2.18
CA GLN A 182 26.32 14.27 -2.95
C GLN A 182 26.23 14.60 -4.45
N LEU A 183 25.02 14.71 -4.99
CA LEU A 183 24.78 15.08 -6.39
C LEU A 183 25.31 16.49 -6.70
N LYS A 184 25.13 17.45 -5.78
CA LYS A 184 25.72 18.80 -5.92
C LYS A 184 27.25 18.76 -5.92
N ARG A 185 27.87 17.96 -5.05
CA ARG A 185 29.34 17.78 -4.99
C ARG A 185 29.90 17.11 -6.25
N ALA A 186 29.11 16.26 -6.90
CA ALA A 186 29.42 15.69 -8.20
C ALA A 186 29.20 16.70 -9.37
N SER A 187 28.95 17.97 -9.06
CA SER A 187 28.79 19.06 -10.05
C SER A 187 27.67 18.82 -11.06
N LEU A 188 26.60 18.12 -10.66
CA LEU A 188 25.44 17.93 -11.55
C LEU A 188 24.69 19.25 -11.79
N PRO A 189 24.17 19.47 -13.02
CA PRO A 189 23.43 20.68 -13.36
C PRO A 189 22.19 20.92 -12.48
N PRO A 190 21.83 22.19 -12.19
CA PRO A 190 20.64 22.54 -11.39
C PRO A 190 19.31 21.91 -11.84
N PRO A 191 19.02 21.70 -13.15
CA PRO A 191 17.81 21.00 -13.58
C PRO A 191 17.73 19.55 -13.07
N ILE A 192 18.86 18.85 -13.01
CA ILE A 192 18.93 17.48 -12.48
C ILE A 192 18.69 17.47 -10.97
N LEU A 193 19.32 18.41 -10.25
CA LEU A 193 19.12 18.56 -8.81
C LEU A 193 17.67 18.90 -8.45
N THR A 194 17.03 19.76 -9.25
CA THR A 194 15.61 20.10 -9.10
C THR A 194 14.71 18.90 -9.34
N THR A 195 15.03 18.10 -10.37
CA THR A 195 14.28 16.87 -10.67
C THR A 195 14.43 15.85 -9.54
N PHE A 196 15.64 15.66 -9.03
CA PHE A 196 15.91 14.81 -7.87
C PHE A 196 15.14 15.28 -6.64
N TYR A 197 15.18 16.58 -6.34
CA TYR A 197 14.43 17.18 -5.23
C TYR A 197 12.93 16.90 -5.35
N ARG A 198 12.32 17.18 -6.51
CA ARG A 198 10.88 16.95 -6.74
C ARG A 198 10.51 15.48 -6.56
N GLY A 199 11.32 14.57 -7.09
CA GLY A 199 11.07 13.13 -7.05
C GLY A 199 11.29 12.46 -5.69
N THR A 200 12.12 13.03 -4.81
CA THR A 200 12.53 12.38 -3.56
C THR A 200 12.14 13.14 -2.29
N ILE A 201 12.44 14.44 -2.22
CA ILE A 201 12.18 15.27 -1.04
C ILE A 201 10.77 15.86 -1.14
N GLY A 202 10.47 16.50 -2.28
CA GLY A 202 9.15 17.07 -2.57
C GLY A 202 8.05 16.03 -2.43
N SER A 203 8.19 14.91 -3.14
CA SER A 203 7.22 13.80 -3.10
C SER A 203 6.94 13.27 -1.68
N VAL A 204 7.96 13.14 -0.83
CA VAL A 204 7.80 12.72 0.57
C VAL A 204 7.04 13.76 1.37
N LEU A 205 7.40 15.05 1.24
CA LEU A 205 6.78 16.13 2.01
C LEU A 205 5.35 16.45 1.55
N THR A 206 5.00 16.15 0.30
CA THR A 206 3.66 16.43 -0.26
C THR A 206 2.73 15.22 -0.25
N SER A 207 3.18 14.04 0.17
CA SER A 207 2.35 12.84 0.25
C SER A 207 1.17 13.05 1.20
N CYS A 208 -0.05 12.88 0.70
CA CYS A 208 -1.30 13.06 1.44
C CYS A 208 -1.44 14.45 2.11
N ILE A 209 -0.77 15.48 1.59
CA ILE A 209 -0.67 16.81 2.24
C ILE A 209 -2.04 17.46 2.51
N THR A 210 -3.03 17.16 1.67
CA THR A 210 -4.42 17.65 1.80
C THR A 210 -5.10 17.19 3.08
N VAL A 211 -4.66 16.06 3.63
CA VAL A 211 -5.24 15.44 4.82
C VAL A 211 -4.75 16.10 6.11
N TRP A 212 -3.44 16.35 6.20
CA TRP A 212 -2.81 16.64 7.48
C TRP A 212 -2.27 18.08 7.61
N TYR A 213 -1.87 18.72 6.50
CA TYR A 213 -1.10 19.98 6.57
C TYR A 213 -1.88 21.15 7.16
N ARG A 214 -3.18 21.25 6.84
CA ARG A 214 -4.03 22.32 7.37
C ARG A 214 -4.17 22.24 8.89
N ASN A 215 -4.16 21.04 9.44
CA ASN A 215 -4.33 20.78 10.88
C ASN A 215 -3.00 20.71 11.64
N CYS A 216 -1.86 20.88 10.96
CA CYS A 216 -0.56 20.99 11.62
C CYS A 216 -0.42 22.27 12.45
N SER A 217 0.31 22.16 13.56
CA SER A 217 0.72 23.32 14.36
C SER A 217 1.73 24.20 13.59
N ALA A 218 1.94 25.42 14.07
CA ALA A 218 2.99 26.30 13.52
C ALA A 218 4.40 25.68 13.65
N VAL A 219 4.64 24.91 14.71
CA VAL A 219 5.93 24.23 14.96
C VAL A 219 6.15 23.11 13.93
N ASP A 220 5.13 22.32 13.65
CA ASP A 220 5.17 21.26 12.63
C ASP A 220 5.49 21.83 11.24
N ARG A 221 4.76 22.88 10.85
CA ARG A 221 4.98 23.56 9.56
C ARG A 221 6.39 24.14 9.45
N LYS A 222 6.89 24.77 10.51
CA LYS A 222 8.25 25.30 10.57
C LYS A 222 9.31 24.20 10.44
N THR A 223 9.06 23.02 11.01
CA THR A 223 9.94 21.86 10.91
C THR A 223 10.06 21.37 9.47
N LEU A 224 8.93 21.22 8.76
CA LEU A 224 8.93 20.83 7.36
C LEU A 224 9.60 21.88 6.45
N GLN A 225 9.30 23.17 6.70
CA GLN A 225 9.84 24.28 5.91
C GLN A 225 11.38 24.38 6.02
N ARG A 226 11.97 24.03 7.16
CA ARG A 226 13.45 24.01 7.31
C ARG A 226 14.10 23.05 6.31
N THR A 227 13.51 21.88 6.08
CA THR A 227 14.03 20.90 5.11
C THR A 227 13.95 21.43 3.68
N VAL A 228 12.83 22.07 3.31
CA VAL A 228 12.64 22.74 2.01
C VAL A 228 13.67 23.86 1.81
N ASN A 229 13.83 24.74 2.79
CA ASN A 229 14.79 25.85 2.73
C ASN A 229 16.24 25.35 2.62
N THR A 230 16.55 24.21 3.24
CA THR A 230 17.88 23.59 3.13
C THR A 230 18.12 23.02 1.74
N ALA A 231 17.12 22.35 1.15
CA ALA A 231 17.21 21.85 -0.22
C ALA A 231 17.42 22.99 -1.22
N ALA A 232 16.66 24.09 -1.08
CA ALA A 232 16.75 25.26 -1.94
C ALA A 232 18.13 25.91 -1.92
N LYS A 233 18.87 25.85 -0.80
CA LYS A 233 20.25 26.35 -0.72
C LYS A 233 21.28 25.43 -1.38
N ILE A 234 20.97 24.16 -1.60
CA ILE A 234 21.88 23.18 -2.20
C ILE A 234 21.80 23.23 -3.73
N ILE A 235 20.59 23.36 -4.27
CA ILE A 235 20.31 23.44 -5.70
C ILE A 235 20.94 24.72 -6.24
#